data_AF-A0A1S6HVD0-F1
#
_entry.id   AF-A0A1S6HVD0-F1
#
_cell.length_a   1.000
_cell.length_b   1.000
_cell.length_c   1.000
_cell.angle_alpha   90.00
_cell.angle_beta   90.00
_cell.angle_gamma   90.00
#
_symmetry.space_group_name_H-M   'P 1'
#
loop_
_entity.id
_entity.type
_entity.pdbx_description
1 polymer ?
#
loop_
_entity_poly.entity_id
_entity_poly.type
_entity_poly.pdbx_seq_one_letter_code
_entity_poly.pdbx_strand_id
1 'polypeptide(L)'
;MLEVIKHFFDMPNVVFVVATDTEQLQHAVKAVYGNDFNANVYLSRFFQRRCTLQEQPRLDFIQNKLINLTEEQLQKVSGLVWPEIDNDVEYLSYLIGSITDVFSLPLRETELLVDKLKAVLFSIETQKVDILLLCSLMIIHDRYFDFYQNIMDEKRPKGMNDNYHVPRTIQEILHKENFGELIELKLTPYTFFDYGYATKGNRSHLIGIENGTFSVNYSQLLSTQLESLHSVSRKNYYDEIANLVSRSGNPSAPIANFVGVELASLEQSKSDYKNWIELATSFDA
;
A
#
# COMPACT_ATOMS: atom_id res chain seq x y z
N MET A 1 10.26 34.82 -22.68
CA MET A 1 8.81 34.56 -22.47
C MET A 1 8.27 35.34 -21.26
N LEU A 2 8.89 35.28 -20.08
CA LEU A 2 8.46 36.06 -18.89
C LEU A 2 8.51 37.59 -19.08
N GLU A 3 9.52 38.11 -19.80
CA GLU A 3 9.61 39.54 -20.18
C GLU A 3 8.40 40.01 -21.01
N VAL A 4 7.80 39.12 -21.80
CA VAL A 4 6.67 39.42 -22.70
C VAL A 4 5.35 39.56 -21.94
N ILE A 5 5.18 38.78 -20.86
CA ILE A 5 3.97 38.81 -20.04
C ILE A 5 4.05 39.81 -18.87
N LYS A 6 5.19 40.51 -18.69
CA LYS A 6 5.37 41.49 -17.61
C LYS A 6 4.27 42.56 -17.60
N HIS A 7 3.89 43.05 -18.78
CA HIS A 7 2.85 44.07 -18.92
C HIS A 7 1.45 43.56 -18.50
N PHE A 8 1.21 42.24 -18.50
CA PHE A 8 -0.04 41.69 -18.00
C PHE A 8 -0.12 41.80 -16.48
N PHE A 9 0.99 41.60 -15.76
CA PHE A 9 1.03 41.64 -14.30
C PHE A 9 0.79 43.04 -13.71
N ASP A 10 0.96 44.10 -14.51
CA ASP A 10 0.79 45.50 -14.08
C ASP A 10 -0.63 46.06 -14.37
N MET A 11 -1.60 45.23 -14.76
CA MET A 11 -2.98 45.68 -15.02
C MET A 11 -3.67 46.15 -13.73
N PRO A 12 -4.28 47.36 -13.71
CA PRO A 12 -4.97 47.86 -12.52
C PRO A 12 -6.18 46.99 -12.18
N ASN A 13 -6.41 46.76 -10.89
CA ASN A 13 -7.50 45.96 -10.33
C ASN A 13 -7.48 44.47 -10.69
N VAL A 14 -6.34 43.92 -11.12
CA VAL A 14 -6.15 42.49 -11.38
C VAL A 14 -5.05 41.95 -10.46
N VAL A 15 -5.31 40.82 -9.79
CA VAL A 15 -4.31 40.10 -9.00
C VAL A 15 -3.99 38.79 -9.69
N PHE A 16 -2.72 38.57 -10.01
CA PHE A 16 -2.25 37.32 -10.59
C PHE A 16 -1.72 36.41 -9.48
N VAL A 17 -2.28 35.19 -9.40
CA VAL A 17 -1.77 34.12 -8.56
C VAL A 17 -1.12 33.09 -9.47
N VAL A 18 0.17 32.85 -9.30
CA VAL A 18 0.93 31.91 -10.14
C VAL A 18 1.40 30.75 -9.26
N ALA A 19 0.90 29.55 -9.57
CA ALA A 19 1.37 28.31 -8.96
C ALA A 19 2.47 27.70 -9.84
N THR A 20 3.67 27.54 -9.29
CA THR A 20 4.85 27.13 -10.04
C THR A 20 5.83 26.41 -9.13
N ASP A 21 6.49 25.37 -9.64
CA ASP A 21 7.71 24.84 -9.05
C ASP A 21 8.85 25.86 -9.28
N THR A 22 9.22 26.55 -8.21
CA THR A 22 10.18 27.66 -8.29
C THR A 22 11.61 27.16 -8.56
N GLU A 23 11.95 25.92 -8.20
CA GLU A 23 13.27 25.36 -8.47
C GLU A 23 13.39 24.95 -9.94
N GLN A 24 12.39 24.24 -10.46
CA GLN A 24 12.38 23.86 -11.88
C GLN A 24 12.35 25.08 -12.80
N LEU A 25 11.60 26.13 -12.42
CA LEU A 25 11.60 27.38 -13.16
C LEU A 25 12.99 28.06 -13.17
N GLN A 26 13.74 27.99 -12.07
CA GLN A 26 15.11 28.50 -12.02
C GLN A 26 16.05 27.71 -12.95
N HIS A 27 15.91 26.39 -13.02
CA HIS A 27 16.69 25.55 -13.94
C HIS A 27 16.39 25.91 -15.40
N ALA A 28 15.11 26.13 -15.75
CA ALA A 28 14.73 26.57 -17.09
C ALA A 28 15.33 27.94 -17.46
N VAL A 29 15.36 28.89 -16.52
CA VAL A 29 16.00 30.19 -16.71
C VAL A 29 17.52 30.05 -16.89
N LYS A 30 18.18 29.24 -16.06
CA LYS A 30 19.63 28.97 -16.18
C LYS A 30 19.99 28.31 -17.51
N ALA A 31 19.13 27.44 -18.06
CA ALA A 31 19.36 26.84 -19.37
C ALA A 31 19.40 27.88 -20.52
N VAL A 32 18.69 28.99 -20.38
CA VAL A 32 18.67 30.08 -21.38
C VAL A 32 19.78 31.11 -21.15
N TYR A 33 20.03 31.47 -19.89
CA TYR A 33 20.93 32.59 -19.53
C TYR A 33 22.32 32.15 -19.04
N GLY A 34 22.56 30.84 -18.94
CA GLY A 34 23.81 30.25 -18.47
C GLY A 34 23.73 29.69 -17.05
N ASN A 35 24.51 28.65 -16.75
CA ASN A 35 24.48 27.96 -15.45
C ASN A 35 24.84 28.87 -14.26
N ASP A 36 25.75 29.81 -14.46
CA ASP A 36 26.18 30.78 -13.43
C ASP A 36 25.16 31.93 -13.24
N PHE A 37 24.10 31.97 -14.03
CA PHE A 37 23.08 33.00 -13.94
C PHE A 37 22.28 32.87 -12.64
N ASN A 38 22.12 33.99 -11.92
CA ASN A 38 21.32 34.04 -10.70
C ASN A 38 19.81 34.13 -11.03
N ALA A 39 19.23 32.97 -11.37
CA ALA A 39 17.82 32.87 -11.73
C ALA A 39 16.85 33.27 -10.61
N ASN A 40 17.20 33.04 -9.33
CA ASN A 40 16.33 33.42 -8.21
C ASN A 40 16.11 34.94 -8.14
N VAL A 41 17.18 35.72 -8.29
CA VAL A 41 17.13 37.20 -8.33
C VAL A 41 16.42 37.69 -9.59
N TYR A 42 16.56 36.98 -10.71
CA TYR A 42 15.81 37.33 -11.93
C TYR A 42 14.31 37.12 -11.74
N LEU A 43 13.89 35.98 -11.17
CA LEU A 43 12.48 35.66 -10.93
C LEU A 43 11.82 36.55 -9.87
N SER A 44 12.58 37.13 -8.93
CA SER A 44 12.04 38.08 -7.96
C SER A 44 11.51 39.37 -8.58
N ARG A 45 11.84 39.65 -9.85
CA ARG A 45 11.29 40.80 -10.60
C ARG A 45 9.86 40.59 -11.06
N PHE A 46 9.40 39.34 -11.11
CA PHE A 46 8.07 38.97 -11.61
C PHE A 46 7.10 38.57 -10.49
N PHE A 47 7.62 38.08 -9.36
CA PHE A 47 6.80 37.63 -8.23
C PHE A 47 7.00 38.54 -7.01
N GLN A 48 6.06 39.46 -6.76
CA GLN A 48 6.14 40.40 -5.63
C GLN A 48 6.01 39.70 -4.27
N ARG A 49 5.23 38.62 -4.20
CA ARG A 49 5.07 37.78 -3.00
C ARG A 49 5.20 36.31 -3.37
N ARG A 50 5.84 35.54 -2.49
CA ARG A 50 5.98 34.09 -2.62
C ARG A 50 5.34 33.45 -1.40
N CYS A 51 4.46 32.49 -1.65
CA CYS A 51 3.85 31.67 -0.61
C CYS A 51 4.16 30.22 -0.97
N THR A 52 4.69 29.46 -0.01
CA THR A 52 4.82 28.01 -0.13
C THR A 52 3.63 27.37 0.58
N LEU A 53 2.99 26.41 -0.08
CA LEU A 53 1.99 25.57 0.59
C LEU A 53 2.73 24.60 1.52
N GLN A 54 2.24 24.45 2.74
CA GLN A 54 2.75 23.41 3.62
C GLN A 54 2.25 22.05 3.12
N GLU A 55 3.13 21.06 3.17
CA GLU A 55 2.74 19.69 2.84
C GLU A 55 1.77 19.19 3.92
N GLN A 56 0.63 18.69 3.48
CA GLN A 56 -0.34 18.06 4.38
C GLN A 56 0.18 16.67 4.78
N PRO A 57 0.00 16.25 6.05
CA PRO A 57 0.27 14.87 6.44
C PRO A 57 -0.44 13.88 5.50
N ARG A 58 0.27 12.85 5.05
CA ARG A 58 -0.23 11.91 4.04
C ARG A 58 -1.50 11.18 4.48
N LEU A 59 -1.59 10.83 5.77
CA LEU A 59 -2.77 10.19 6.33
C LEU A 59 -4.01 11.10 6.19
N ASP A 60 -3.90 12.37 6.58
CA ASP A 60 -4.98 13.35 6.45
C ASP A 60 -5.38 13.54 4.98
N PHE A 61 -4.39 13.50 4.06
CA PHE A 61 -4.66 13.59 2.63
C PHE A 61 -5.48 12.40 2.12
N ILE A 62 -5.12 11.18 2.53
CA ILE A 62 -5.86 9.95 2.19
C ILE A 62 -7.27 10.00 2.81
N GLN A 63 -7.39 10.37 4.08
CA GLN A 63 -8.68 10.52 4.77
C GLN A 63 -9.59 11.51 4.02
N ASN A 64 -9.08 12.68 3.63
CA ASN A 64 -9.84 13.67 2.85
C ASN A 64 -10.28 13.15 1.47
N LYS A 65 -9.50 12.25 0.85
CA LYS A 65 -9.91 11.58 -0.40
C LYS A 65 -11.01 10.55 -0.17
N LEU A 66 -11.02 9.89 0.99
CA LEU A 66 -11.96 8.80 1.30
C LEU A 66 -13.22 9.28 2.03
N ILE A 67 -13.22 10.46 2.65
CA ILE A 67 -14.39 11.00 3.36
C ILE A 67 -15.61 11.25 2.45
N ASN A 68 -15.39 11.38 1.14
CA ASN A 68 -16.46 11.56 0.15
C ASN A 68 -17.11 10.24 -0.29
N LEU A 69 -16.71 9.09 0.27
CA LEU A 69 -17.41 7.83 0.07
C LEU A 69 -18.82 7.93 0.66
N THR A 70 -19.83 7.52 -0.11
CA THR A 70 -21.18 7.38 0.45
C THR A 70 -21.23 6.26 1.47
N GLU A 71 -22.21 6.29 2.38
CA GLU A 71 -22.40 5.21 3.36
C GLU A 71 -22.56 3.83 2.69
N GLU A 72 -23.28 3.77 1.56
CA GLU A 72 -23.43 2.56 0.75
C GLU A 72 -22.09 2.08 0.18
N GLN A 73 -21.27 3.00 -0.35
CA GLN A 73 -19.94 2.66 -0.86
C GLN A 73 -19.01 2.14 0.23
N LEU A 74 -19.05 2.77 1.41
CA LEU A 74 -18.26 2.36 2.55
C LEU A 74 -18.68 0.98 3.08
N GLN A 75 -19.98 0.71 3.18
CA GLN A 75 -20.52 -0.61 3.53
C GLN A 75 -20.10 -1.67 2.53
N LYS A 76 -20.18 -1.37 1.23
CA LYS A 76 -19.69 -2.26 0.18
C LYS A 76 -18.20 -2.56 0.37
N VAL A 77 -17.37 -1.52 0.54
CA VAL A 77 -15.93 -1.69 0.74
C VAL A 77 -15.66 -2.52 2.01
N SER A 78 -16.34 -2.24 3.12
CA SER A 78 -16.15 -2.94 4.38
C SER A 78 -16.41 -4.45 4.28
N GLY A 79 -17.42 -4.86 3.51
CA GLY A 79 -17.69 -6.28 3.27
C GLY A 79 -16.73 -6.98 2.31
N LEU A 80 -15.99 -6.21 1.50
CA LEU A 80 -15.12 -6.72 0.44
C LEU A 80 -13.63 -6.70 0.80
N VAL A 81 -13.21 -6.06 1.88
CA VAL A 81 -11.77 -5.94 2.21
C VAL A 81 -11.36 -6.81 3.38
N TRP A 82 -10.11 -7.27 3.32
CA TRP A 82 -9.35 -7.76 4.46
C TRP A 82 -8.16 -6.83 4.70
N PRO A 83 -7.82 -6.50 5.96
CA PRO A 83 -8.61 -6.75 7.17
C PRO A 83 -10.00 -6.10 7.12
N GLU A 84 -10.97 -6.64 7.85
CA GLU A 84 -12.29 -6.02 7.94
C GLU A 84 -12.17 -4.65 8.61
N ILE A 85 -12.80 -3.64 8.00
CA ILE A 85 -12.69 -2.25 8.45
C ILE A 85 -13.86 -1.80 9.32
N ASP A 86 -14.93 -2.57 9.46
CA ASP A 86 -16.12 -2.19 10.26
C ASP A 86 -16.72 -0.82 9.90
N ASN A 87 -16.74 -0.46 8.62
CA ASN A 87 -17.10 0.89 8.12
C ASN A 87 -16.26 2.03 8.72
N ASP A 88 -15.05 1.75 9.17
CA ASP A 88 -14.12 2.74 9.72
C ASP A 88 -13.23 3.32 8.60
N VAL A 89 -13.58 4.51 8.13
CA VAL A 89 -12.80 5.23 7.10
C VAL A 89 -11.41 5.61 7.61
N GLU A 90 -11.25 5.88 8.92
CA GLU A 90 -9.95 6.23 9.48
C GLU A 90 -9.03 5.01 9.46
N TYR A 91 -9.55 3.83 9.80
CA TYR A 91 -8.79 2.58 9.70
C TYR A 91 -8.46 2.21 8.26
N LEU A 92 -9.40 2.36 7.32
CA LEU A 92 -9.12 2.19 5.89
C LEU A 92 -8.00 3.12 5.42
N SER A 93 -8.05 4.39 5.83
CA SER A 93 -7.03 5.39 5.50
C SER A 93 -5.69 5.04 6.11
N TYR A 94 -5.67 4.50 7.34
CA TYR A 94 -4.47 4.01 8.01
C TYR A 94 -3.85 2.82 7.26
N LEU A 95 -4.64 1.84 6.81
CA LEU A 95 -4.14 0.68 6.07
C LEU A 95 -3.45 1.12 4.77
N ILE A 96 -4.09 1.99 4.00
CA ILE A 96 -3.52 2.55 2.77
C ILE A 96 -2.28 3.39 3.11
N GLY A 97 -2.39 4.27 4.11
CA GLY A 97 -1.31 5.13 4.60
C GLY A 97 -0.06 4.34 4.96
N SER A 98 -0.22 3.25 5.71
CA SER A 98 0.87 2.37 6.14
C SER A 98 1.65 1.81 4.95
N ILE A 99 0.97 1.38 3.88
CA ILE A 99 1.65 0.91 2.66
C ILE A 99 2.34 2.07 1.95
N THR A 100 1.68 3.22 1.82
CA THR A 100 2.31 4.38 1.17
C THR A 100 3.55 4.87 1.94
N ASP A 101 3.58 4.74 3.27
CA ASP A 101 4.71 5.05 4.14
C ASP A 101 5.87 4.09 3.95
N VAL A 102 5.60 2.79 3.87
CA VAL A 102 6.62 1.78 3.52
C VAL A 102 7.35 2.17 2.24
N PHE A 103 6.60 2.54 1.20
CA PHE A 103 7.15 2.89 -0.12
C PHE A 103 7.53 4.37 -0.28
N SER A 104 7.41 5.17 0.78
CA SER A 104 7.68 6.62 0.77
C SER A 104 7.05 7.34 -0.44
N LEU A 105 5.77 7.05 -0.73
CA LEU A 105 5.10 7.64 -1.89
C LEU A 105 4.90 9.16 -1.70
N PRO A 106 5.19 9.99 -2.71
CA PRO A 106 4.77 11.38 -2.71
C PRO A 106 3.24 11.49 -2.79
N LEU A 107 2.67 12.63 -2.38
CA LEU A 107 1.21 12.84 -2.38
C LEU A 107 0.57 12.60 -3.75
N ARG A 108 1.27 12.92 -4.85
CA ARG A 108 0.76 12.69 -6.20
C ARG A 108 0.63 11.20 -6.55
N GLU A 109 1.62 10.39 -6.18
CA GLU A 109 1.55 8.94 -6.37
C GLU A 109 0.54 8.30 -5.40
N THR A 110 0.43 8.84 -4.18
CA THR A 110 -0.58 8.44 -3.21
C THR A 110 -2.00 8.68 -3.74
N GLU A 111 -2.25 9.84 -4.35
CA GLU A 111 -3.52 10.15 -4.99
C GLU A 111 -3.84 9.13 -6.09
N LEU A 112 -2.89 8.86 -6.98
CA LEU A 112 -3.07 7.91 -8.07
C LEU A 112 -3.36 6.51 -7.55
N LEU A 113 -2.65 6.07 -6.51
CA LEU A 113 -2.88 4.77 -5.85
C LEU A 113 -4.30 4.68 -5.29
N VAL A 114 -4.78 5.71 -4.59
CA VAL A 114 -6.14 5.74 -4.01
C VAL A 114 -7.20 5.70 -5.12
N ASP A 115 -6.99 6.43 -6.22
CA ASP A 115 -7.92 6.44 -7.35
C ASP A 115 -7.96 5.06 -8.07
N LYS A 116 -6.79 4.44 -8.31
CA LYS A 116 -6.66 3.06 -8.82
C LYS A 116 -7.37 2.04 -7.92
N LEU A 117 -7.14 2.15 -6.61
CA LEU A 117 -7.75 1.28 -5.62
C LEU A 117 -9.27 1.39 -5.61
N LYS A 118 -9.82 2.62 -5.65
CA LYS A 118 -11.27 2.83 -5.74
C LYS A 118 -11.87 2.22 -7.00
N ALA A 119 -11.20 2.38 -8.14
CA ALA A 119 -11.66 1.80 -9.41
C ALA A 119 -11.79 0.27 -9.30
N VAL A 120 -10.79 -0.40 -8.71
CA VAL A 120 -10.82 -1.84 -8.45
C VAL A 120 -11.93 -2.20 -7.48
N LEU A 121 -11.96 -1.61 -6.28
CA LEU A 121 -12.93 -1.99 -5.24
C LEU A 121 -14.39 -1.78 -5.67
N PHE A 122 -14.66 -0.77 -6.50
CA PHE A 122 -16.00 -0.55 -7.01
C PHE A 122 -16.38 -1.44 -8.18
N SER A 123 -15.40 -1.97 -8.92
CA SER A 123 -15.63 -2.95 -9.99
C SER A 123 -15.89 -4.37 -9.47
N ILE A 124 -15.42 -4.70 -8.27
CA ILE A 124 -15.59 -6.02 -7.67
C ILE A 124 -16.99 -6.14 -7.05
N GLU A 125 -17.61 -7.32 -7.19
CA GLU A 125 -18.95 -7.59 -6.65
C GLU A 125 -18.91 -8.43 -5.37
N THR A 126 -18.18 -9.55 -5.36
CA THR A 126 -18.29 -10.57 -4.29
C THR A 126 -16.97 -11.06 -3.74
N GLN A 127 -15.86 -10.88 -4.47
CA GLN A 127 -14.55 -11.37 -4.05
C GLN A 127 -14.01 -10.48 -2.92
N LYS A 128 -13.67 -11.08 -1.77
CA LYS A 128 -12.91 -10.37 -0.76
C LYS A 128 -11.50 -10.09 -1.27
N VAL A 129 -10.89 -8.98 -0.87
CA VAL A 129 -9.60 -8.47 -1.34
C VAL A 129 -8.72 -8.15 -0.13
N ASP A 130 -7.50 -8.69 -0.08
CA ASP A 130 -6.48 -8.14 0.84
C ASP A 130 -5.99 -6.81 0.25
N ILE A 131 -6.41 -5.72 0.92
CA ILE A 131 -6.19 -4.35 0.45
C ILE A 131 -4.72 -3.94 0.55
N LEU A 132 -4.01 -4.46 1.55
CA LEU A 132 -2.60 -4.16 1.79
C LEU A 132 -1.74 -4.80 0.70
N LEU A 133 -2.08 -6.04 0.33
CA LEU A 133 -1.45 -6.74 -0.78
C LEU A 133 -1.77 -6.06 -2.12
N LEU A 134 -3.03 -5.64 -2.33
CA LEU A 134 -3.42 -4.95 -3.56
C LEU A 134 -2.62 -3.65 -3.73
N CYS A 135 -2.55 -2.81 -2.69
CA CYS A 135 -1.75 -1.59 -2.70
C CYS A 135 -0.26 -1.90 -2.94
N SER A 136 0.29 -2.90 -2.24
CA SER A 136 1.68 -3.31 -2.42
C SER A 136 1.96 -3.74 -3.85
N LEU A 137 1.10 -4.56 -4.45
CA LEU A 137 1.29 -5.06 -5.80
C LEU A 137 1.11 -3.97 -6.87
N MET A 138 0.22 -3.00 -6.67
CA MET A 138 0.12 -1.83 -7.56
C MET A 138 1.42 -1.02 -7.56
N ILE A 139 2.02 -0.79 -6.38
CA ILE A 139 3.29 -0.06 -6.27
C ILE A 139 4.45 -0.90 -6.83
N ILE A 140 4.49 -2.19 -6.53
CA ILE A 140 5.51 -3.12 -7.04
C ILE A 140 5.40 -3.23 -8.57
N HIS A 141 4.20 -3.20 -9.14
CA HIS A 141 4.00 -3.13 -10.58
C HIS A 141 4.65 -1.87 -11.18
N ASP A 142 4.36 -0.70 -10.59
CA ASP A 142 4.79 0.59 -11.14
C ASP A 142 6.31 0.85 -10.96
N ARG A 143 6.90 0.39 -9.84
CA ARG A 143 8.31 0.68 -9.48
C ARG A 143 9.26 -0.50 -9.65
N TYR A 144 8.77 -1.73 -9.58
CA TYR A 144 9.57 -2.96 -9.51
C TYR A 144 9.00 -4.03 -10.46
N PHE A 145 8.72 -3.64 -11.71
CA PHE A 145 8.00 -4.47 -12.68
C PHE A 145 8.60 -5.87 -12.90
N ASP A 146 9.93 -6.01 -12.93
CA ASP A 146 10.57 -7.33 -13.02
C ASP A 146 10.20 -8.23 -11.84
N PHE A 147 10.14 -7.68 -10.62
CA PHE A 147 9.73 -8.42 -9.44
C PHE A 147 8.24 -8.77 -9.47
N TYR A 148 7.40 -7.83 -9.89
CA TYR A 148 5.99 -8.08 -10.16
C TYR A 148 5.79 -9.27 -11.11
N GLN A 149 6.50 -9.29 -12.24
CA GLN A 149 6.44 -10.41 -13.19
C GLN A 149 6.88 -11.74 -12.56
N ASN A 150 7.95 -11.73 -11.75
CA ASN A 150 8.39 -12.92 -11.03
C ASN A 150 7.30 -13.45 -10.07
N ILE A 151 6.58 -12.57 -9.37
CA ILE A 151 5.46 -12.95 -8.49
C ILE A 151 4.33 -13.60 -9.32
N MET A 152 3.92 -12.95 -10.41
CA MET A 152 2.81 -13.39 -11.25
C MET A 152 3.10 -14.69 -12.00
N ASP A 153 4.33 -14.85 -12.48
CA ASP A 153 4.78 -16.05 -13.21
C ASP A 153 5.28 -17.18 -12.29
N GLU A 154 5.27 -16.97 -10.98
CA GLU A 154 5.86 -17.88 -9.97
C GLU A 154 7.35 -18.20 -10.21
N LYS A 155 8.09 -17.23 -10.76
CA LYS A 155 9.50 -17.40 -11.08
C LYS A 155 10.38 -16.91 -9.95
N ARG A 156 11.50 -17.60 -9.77
CA ARG A 156 12.56 -17.14 -8.89
C ARG A 156 13.18 -15.86 -9.48
N PRO A 157 13.32 -14.77 -8.70
CA PRO A 157 13.94 -13.55 -9.19
C PRO A 157 15.40 -13.78 -9.64
N LYS A 158 15.83 -13.06 -10.68
CA LYS A 158 17.19 -13.19 -11.22
C LYS A 158 18.22 -12.76 -10.17
N GLY A 159 19.29 -13.55 -10.02
CA GLY A 159 20.35 -13.28 -9.06
C GLY A 159 20.05 -13.70 -7.62
N MET A 160 18.84 -14.22 -7.35
CA MET A 160 18.43 -14.66 -6.02
C MET A 160 18.55 -16.17 -5.87
N ASN A 161 18.89 -16.61 -4.65
CA ASN A 161 18.96 -18.05 -4.33
C ASN A 161 17.58 -18.61 -3.98
N ASP A 162 16.75 -17.79 -3.33
CA ASP A 162 15.45 -18.13 -2.77
C ASP A 162 14.28 -17.62 -3.63
N ASN A 163 13.08 -18.15 -3.39
CA ASN A 163 11.86 -17.76 -4.12
C ASN A 163 11.41 -16.32 -3.81
N TYR A 164 10.52 -15.78 -4.65
CA TYR A 164 10.02 -14.40 -4.58
C TYR A 164 9.28 -14.07 -3.28
N HIS A 165 8.70 -15.07 -2.60
CA HIS A 165 7.94 -14.89 -1.35
C HIS A 165 8.81 -14.97 -0.09
N VAL A 166 10.12 -15.26 -0.22
CA VAL A 166 11.01 -15.42 0.94
C VAL A 166 11.41 -14.03 1.47
N PRO A 167 11.34 -13.77 2.79
CA PRO A 167 11.58 -12.43 3.35
C PRO A 167 12.91 -11.81 2.94
N ARG A 168 13.99 -12.61 2.90
CA ARG A 168 15.32 -12.14 2.47
C ARG A 168 15.34 -11.68 1.02
N THR A 169 14.72 -12.46 0.12
CA THR A 169 14.57 -12.09 -1.30
C THR A 169 13.81 -10.77 -1.46
N ILE A 170 12.71 -10.62 -0.73
CA ILE A 170 11.88 -9.41 -0.75
C ILE A 170 12.72 -8.20 -0.28
N GLN A 171 13.44 -8.34 0.83
CA GLN A 171 14.30 -7.30 1.38
C GLN A 171 15.44 -6.91 0.44
N GLU A 172 16.07 -7.87 -0.24
CA GLU A 172 17.14 -7.56 -1.20
C GLU A 172 16.62 -6.82 -2.44
N ILE A 173 15.46 -7.23 -2.98
CA ILE A 173 14.89 -6.60 -4.17
C ILE A 173 14.39 -5.20 -3.87
N LEU A 174 13.65 -5.06 -2.76
CA LEU A 174 12.99 -3.82 -2.41
C LEU A 174 13.84 -2.94 -1.46
N HIS A 175 15.13 -3.25 -1.22
CA HIS A 175 16.05 -2.66 -0.22
C HIS A 175 16.04 -1.13 0.02
N LYS A 176 15.43 -0.33 -0.87
CA LYS A 176 15.26 1.12 -0.71
C LYS A 176 14.04 1.52 0.13
N GLU A 177 13.08 0.60 0.30
CA GLU A 177 11.83 0.84 1.03
C GLU A 177 11.96 0.54 2.53
N ASN A 178 11.01 1.03 3.33
CA ASN A 178 11.06 0.88 4.78
C ASN A 178 10.44 -0.46 5.26
N PHE A 179 11.22 -1.55 5.17
CA PHE A 179 10.78 -2.90 5.61
C PHE A 179 10.55 -3.04 7.11
N GLY A 180 11.10 -2.13 7.91
CA GLY A 180 10.97 -2.15 9.36
C GLY A 180 9.59 -1.75 9.85
N GLU A 181 8.79 -1.13 8.98
CA GLU A 181 7.50 -0.57 9.34
C GLU A 181 6.58 -1.63 9.95
N LEU A 182 5.95 -1.26 11.06
CA LEU A 182 4.98 -2.07 11.78
C LEU A 182 3.58 -1.60 11.38
N ILE A 183 2.75 -2.55 10.97
CA ILE A 183 1.37 -2.30 10.55
C ILE A 183 0.44 -2.94 11.57
N GLU A 184 -0.50 -2.16 12.08
CA GLU A 184 -1.51 -2.58 13.04
C GLU A 184 -2.71 -3.22 12.31
N LEU A 185 -2.83 -4.53 12.44
CA LEU A 185 -3.86 -5.34 11.79
C LEU A 185 -4.92 -5.77 12.79
N LYS A 186 -6.19 -5.46 12.51
CA LYS A 186 -7.34 -6.05 13.21
C LYS A 186 -7.51 -7.47 12.70
N LEU A 187 -7.19 -8.46 13.54
CA LEU A 187 -7.33 -9.88 13.24
C LEU A 187 -8.45 -10.48 14.07
N THR A 188 -9.06 -11.52 13.53
CA THR A 188 -10.12 -12.31 14.17
C THR A 188 -9.79 -13.81 14.28
N PRO A 189 -8.63 -14.22 14.86
CA PRO A 189 -8.22 -15.62 14.90
C PRO A 189 -9.29 -16.56 15.44
N TYR A 190 -10.03 -16.18 16.49
CA TYR A 190 -11.06 -17.03 17.09
C TYR A 190 -12.16 -17.47 16.11
N THR A 191 -12.41 -16.72 15.04
CA THR A 191 -13.43 -17.08 14.04
C THR A 191 -13.02 -18.29 13.17
N PHE A 192 -11.71 -18.58 13.14
CA PHE A 192 -11.12 -19.67 12.34
C PHE A 192 -10.78 -20.92 13.16
N PHE A 193 -11.01 -20.90 14.48
CA PHE A 193 -10.72 -22.01 15.39
C PHE A 193 -11.93 -22.30 16.29
N ASP A 194 -12.38 -23.55 16.33
CA ASP A 194 -13.53 -23.98 17.13
C ASP A 194 -13.33 -23.63 18.61
N TYR A 195 -14.01 -22.56 19.07
CA TYR A 195 -13.88 -22.00 20.42
C TYR A 195 -12.44 -21.63 20.83
N GLY A 196 -11.58 -21.26 19.86
CA GLY A 196 -10.18 -20.93 20.10
C GLY A 196 -9.27 -22.15 20.27
N TYR A 197 -9.68 -23.32 19.76
CA TYR A 197 -8.86 -24.53 19.80
C TYR A 197 -8.42 -24.96 18.39
N ALA A 198 -7.14 -25.29 18.28
CA ALA A 198 -6.57 -25.99 17.14
C ALA A 198 -6.54 -27.51 17.43
N THR A 199 -7.02 -28.32 16.49
CA THR A 199 -7.10 -29.77 16.67
C THR A 199 -5.94 -30.47 15.97
N LYS A 200 -5.29 -31.41 16.68
CA LYS A 200 -4.26 -32.30 16.13
C LYS A 200 -4.52 -33.74 16.55
N GLY A 201 -4.88 -34.59 15.60
CA GLY A 201 -5.37 -35.94 15.89
C GLY A 201 -6.66 -35.85 16.74
N ASN A 202 -6.68 -36.52 17.88
CA ASN A 202 -7.85 -36.53 18.79
C ASN A 202 -7.72 -35.54 19.96
N ARG A 203 -6.78 -34.57 19.90
CA ARG A 203 -6.54 -33.60 20.97
C ARG A 203 -6.74 -32.18 20.45
N SER A 204 -7.39 -31.38 21.27
CA SER A 204 -7.61 -29.95 21.05
C SER A 204 -6.67 -29.14 21.94
N HIS A 205 -6.05 -28.13 21.35
CA HIS A 205 -5.05 -27.29 22.00
C HIS A 205 -5.46 -25.82 21.87
N LEU A 206 -5.44 -25.09 22.98
CA LEU A 206 -5.78 -23.67 22.98
C LEU A 206 -4.78 -22.87 22.13
N ILE A 207 -5.25 -22.01 21.24
CA ILE A 207 -4.38 -21.17 20.39
C ILE A 207 -3.69 -20.04 21.16
N GLY A 208 -4.30 -19.60 22.28
CA GLY A 208 -3.72 -18.63 23.20
C GLY A 208 -3.65 -17.20 22.66
N ILE A 209 -4.53 -16.83 21.72
CA ILE A 209 -4.62 -15.49 21.13
C ILE A 209 -6.08 -15.08 20.96
N GLU A 210 -6.45 -13.86 21.35
CA GLU A 210 -7.79 -13.27 21.18
C GLU A 210 -7.94 -12.50 19.88
N ASN A 211 -9.17 -12.13 19.51
CA ASN A 211 -9.39 -11.17 18.44
C ASN A 211 -8.94 -9.79 18.88
N GLY A 212 -8.32 -9.01 18.00
CA GLY A 212 -7.80 -7.71 18.35
C GLY A 212 -6.83 -7.14 17.34
N THR A 213 -6.14 -6.08 17.75
CA THR A 213 -5.16 -5.40 16.92
C THR A 213 -3.76 -5.94 17.21
N PHE A 214 -3.03 -6.26 16.14
CA PHE A 214 -1.69 -6.83 16.22
C PHE A 214 -0.72 -6.08 15.33
N SER A 215 0.46 -5.81 15.90
CA SER A 215 1.57 -5.19 15.20
C SER A 215 2.32 -6.23 14.37
N VAL A 216 2.33 -6.06 13.05
CA VAL A 216 2.99 -6.98 12.11
C VAL A 216 4.00 -6.22 11.27
N ASN A 217 5.23 -6.74 11.20
CA ASN A 217 6.25 -6.17 10.33
C ASN A 217 5.88 -6.37 8.85
N TYR A 218 5.99 -5.30 8.05
CA TYR A 218 5.61 -5.31 6.63
C TYR A 218 6.31 -6.42 5.83
N SER A 219 7.61 -6.66 6.05
CA SER A 219 8.33 -7.69 5.29
C SER A 219 7.81 -9.11 5.58
N GLN A 220 7.42 -9.36 6.83
CA GLN A 220 6.81 -10.64 7.21
C GLN A 220 5.37 -10.74 6.69
N LEU A 221 4.62 -9.63 6.69
CA LEU A 221 3.27 -9.56 6.12
C LEU A 221 3.31 -9.87 4.62
N LEU A 222 4.12 -9.14 3.84
CA LEU A 222 4.24 -9.34 2.39
C LEU A 222 4.72 -10.76 2.06
N SER A 223 5.66 -11.31 2.84
CA SER A 223 6.07 -12.71 2.67
C SER A 223 4.91 -13.69 2.85
N THR A 224 4.11 -13.51 3.91
CA THR A 224 2.95 -14.37 4.21
C THR A 224 1.86 -14.26 3.14
N GLN A 225 1.61 -13.04 2.64
CA GLN A 225 0.70 -12.76 1.54
C GLN A 225 1.14 -13.38 0.21
N LEU A 226 2.43 -13.28 -0.12
CA LEU A 226 2.97 -13.88 -1.34
C LEU A 226 3.07 -15.41 -1.26
N GLU A 227 3.28 -15.95 -0.06
CA GLU A 227 3.24 -17.40 0.23
C GLU A 227 1.81 -17.94 0.15
N SER A 228 0.80 -17.23 0.67
CA SER A 228 -0.61 -17.66 0.58
C SER A 228 -1.13 -17.73 -0.85
N LEU A 229 -0.64 -16.85 -1.73
CA LEU A 229 -0.94 -16.87 -3.16
C LEU A 229 -0.16 -17.95 -3.95
N HIS A 230 0.89 -18.55 -3.39
CA HIS A 230 1.74 -19.49 -4.13
C HIS A 230 1.05 -20.84 -4.31
N SER A 231 0.89 -21.27 -5.57
CA SER A 231 0.10 -22.45 -5.92
C SER A 231 0.64 -23.76 -5.32
N VAL A 232 1.96 -23.88 -5.21
CA VAL A 232 2.66 -25.11 -4.78
C VAL A 232 2.85 -25.19 -3.27
N SER A 233 2.87 -24.05 -2.57
CA SER A 233 3.18 -23.96 -1.14
C SER A 233 2.06 -23.30 -0.36
N ARG A 234 0.81 -23.74 -0.58
CA ARG A 234 -0.30 -23.36 0.31
C ARG A 234 -0.05 -24.00 1.67
N LYS A 235 0.80 -23.31 2.44
CA LYS A 235 1.20 -23.65 3.79
C LYS A 235 -0.07 -23.82 4.57
N ASN A 236 -0.26 -24.99 5.16
CA ASN A 236 -1.43 -25.20 5.99
C ASN A 236 -1.17 -24.51 7.34
N TYR A 237 -1.37 -23.19 7.36
CA TYR A 237 -1.13 -22.35 8.52
C TYR A 237 -1.90 -22.86 9.75
N TYR A 238 -3.10 -23.45 9.54
CA TYR A 238 -3.86 -24.11 10.60
C TYR A 238 -3.09 -25.30 11.18
N ASP A 239 -2.60 -26.21 10.33
CA ASP A 239 -1.82 -27.37 10.79
C ASP A 239 -0.52 -26.94 11.48
N GLU A 240 0.14 -25.89 10.99
CA GLU A 240 1.33 -25.36 11.66
C GLU A 240 1.03 -24.83 13.05
N ILE A 241 -0.05 -24.07 13.21
CA ILE A 241 -0.53 -23.62 14.52
C ILE A 241 -0.81 -24.83 15.39
N ALA A 242 -1.62 -25.79 14.93
CA ALA A 242 -1.94 -27.02 15.66
C ALA A 242 -0.68 -27.82 16.07
N ASN A 243 0.33 -27.86 15.19
CA ASN A 243 1.61 -28.51 15.43
C ASN A 243 2.47 -27.77 16.46
N LEU A 244 2.41 -26.44 16.52
CA LEU A 244 3.15 -25.62 17.48
C LEU A 244 2.50 -25.70 18.86
N VAL A 245 1.20 -25.45 18.96
CA VAL A 245 0.47 -25.42 20.25
C VAL A 245 0.37 -26.81 20.90
N SER A 246 0.59 -27.89 20.13
CA SER A 246 0.65 -29.26 20.66
C SER A 246 1.99 -29.64 21.29
N ARG A 247 3.04 -28.80 21.16
CA ARG A 247 4.36 -29.07 21.75
C ARG A 247 4.33 -28.87 23.26
N SER A 248 5.23 -29.58 23.96
CA SER A 248 5.39 -29.44 25.41
C SER A 248 5.67 -27.98 25.79
N GLY A 249 4.89 -27.44 26.72
CA GLY A 249 4.97 -26.03 27.14
C GLY A 249 3.97 -25.11 26.45
N ASN A 250 3.12 -25.61 25.53
CA ASN A 250 2.09 -24.86 24.81
C ASN A 250 2.61 -23.52 24.24
N PRO A 251 3.64 -23.52 23.39
CA PRO A 251 4.14 -22.28 22.81
C PRO A 251 3.07 -21.61 21.95
N SER A 252 2.93 -20.29 22.07
CA SER A 252 2.06 -19.51 21.18
C SER A 252 2.60 -19.55 19.75
N ALA A 253 1.71 -19.65 18.77
CA ALA A 253 2.09 -19.58 17.37
C ALA A 253 2.42 -18.12 16.96
N PRO A 254 3.34 -17.91 16.00
CA PRO A 254 3.62 -16.56 15.51
C PRO A 254 2.40 -15.89 14.89
N ILE A 255 2.30 -14.56 15.01
CA ILE A 255 1.17 -13.79 14.44
C ILE A 255 1.01 -13.99 12.93
N ALA A 256 2.13 -14.16 12.22
CA ALA A 256 2.15 -14.42 10.79
C ALA A 256 1.38 -15.70 10.40
N ASN A 257 1.37 -16.72 11.27
CA ASN A 257 0.59 -17.92 11.02
C ASN A 257 -0.91 -17.62 11.09
N PHE A 258 -1.36 -16.79 12.03
CA PHE A 258 -2.77 -16.40 12.12
C PHE A 258 -3.18 -15.54 10.93
N VAL A 259 -2.35 -14.58 10.53
CA VAL A 259 -2.54 -13.83 9.27
C VAL A 259 -2.70 -14.79 8.08
N GLY A 260 -1.82 -15.80 7.98
CA GLY A 260 -1.89 -16.81 6.93
C GLY A 260 -3.20 -17.60 6.92
N VAL A 261 -3.78 -17.92 8.09
CA VAL A 261 -5.10 -18.57 8.20
C VAL A 261 -6.20 -17.68 7.64
N GLU A 262 -6.23 -16.41 8.04
CA GLU A 262 -7.27 -15.48 7.55
C GLU A 262 -7.14 -15.24 6.04
N LEU A 263 -5.92 -15.03 5.54
CA LEU A 263 -5.67 -14.85 4.11
C LEU A 263 -6.07 -16.07 3.28
N ALA A 264 -5.79 -17.27 3.78
CA ALA A 264 -6.18 -18.51 3.09
C ALA A 264 -7.71 -18.66 2.95
N SER A 265 -8.49 -18.03 3.85
CA SER A 265 -9.95 -18.04 3.80
C SER A 265 -10.56 -17.10 2.74
N LEU A 266 -9.77 -16.17 2.20
CA LEU A 266 -10.25 -15.21 1.20
C LEU A 266 -10.42 -15.84 -0.20
N GLU A 267 -9.87 -17.05 -0.41
CA GLU A 267 -9.92 -17.81 -1.67
C GLU A 267 -9.41 -17.03 -2.91
N GLN A 268 -8.58 -16.02 -2.70
CA GLN A 268 -7.99 -15.21 -3.77
C GLN A 268 -6.93 -15.97 -4.54
N SER A 269 -6.86 -15.70 -5.84
CA SER A 269 -5.81 -16.21 -6.73
C SER A 269 -4.92 -15.08 -7.24
N LYS A 270 -3.72 -15.44 -7.70
CA LYS A 270 -2.84 -14.50 -8.42
C LYS A 270 -3.49 -13.94 -9.68
N SER A 271 -4.32 -14.73 -10.36
CA SER A 271 -5.08 -14.26 -11.52
C SER A 271 -6.05 -13.14 -11.15
N ASP A 272 -6.68 -13.19 -9.97
CA ASP A 272 -7.56 -12.11 -9.52
C ASP A 272 -6.75 -10.82 -9.34
N TYR A 273 -5.64 -10.87 -8.61
CA TYR A 273 -4.74 -9.72 -8.44
C TYR A 273 -4.19 -9.18 -9.77
N LYS A 274 -3.80 -10.07 -10.68
CA LYS A 274 -3.34 -9.66 -12.01
C LYS A 274 -4.43 -8.91 -12.78
N ASN A 275 -5.66 -9.43 -12.78
CA ASN A 275 -6.80 -8.79 -13.44
C ASN A 275 -7.12 -7.43 -12.81
N TRP A 276 -7.09 -7.33 -11.48
CA TRP A 276 -7.34 -6.07 -10.78
C TRP A 276 -6.29 -5.01 -11.08
N ILE A 277 -5.02 -5.40 -11.17
CA ILE A 277 -3.92 -4.49 -11.49
C ILE A 277 -4.00 -4.06 -12.95
N GLU A 278 -4.27 -4.99 -13.87
CA GLU A 278 -4.51 -4.65 -15.28
C GLU A 278 -5.69 -3.68 -15.44
N LEU A 279 -6.80 -3.92 -14.74
CA LEU A 279 -7.94 -3.01 -14.68
C LEU A 279 -7.52 -1.63 -14.16
N ALA A 280 -6.77 -1.55 -13.08
CA ALA A 280 -6.29 -0.28 -12.52
C ALA A 280 -5.40 0.50 -13.51
N THR A 281 -4.50 -0.19 -14.22
CA THR A 281 -3.61 0.44 -15.21
C THR A 281 -4.34 0.91 -16.47
N SER A 282 -5.51 0.33 -16.79
CA SER A 282 -6.29 0.76 -17.96
C SER A 282 -6.88 2.17 -17.82
N PHE A 283 -6.96 2.70 -16.59
CA PHE A 283 -7.42 4.05 -16.30
C PHE A 283 -6.32 5.12 -16.39
N ASP A 284 -5.05 4.72 -16.60
CA ASP A 284 -3.93 5.65 -16.77
C ASP A 284 -3.79 6.20 -18.22
N ALA A 285 -4.71 5.82 -19.12
CA ALA A 285 -4.69 6.15 -20.57
C ALA A 285 -5.50 7.40 -20.95
#